data_AF-A0A534FAS2-F1
#
_entry.id   AF-A0A534FAS2-F1
#
_cell.length_a   1.000
_cell.length_b   1.000
_cell.length_c   1.000
_cell.angle_alpha   90.00
_cell.angle_beta   90.00
_cell.angle_gamma   90.00
#
_symmetry.space_group_name_H-M   'P 1'
#
loop_
_entity.id
_entity.type
_entity.pdbx_description
1 polymer ?
#
loop_
_entity_poly.entity_id
_entity_poly.type
_entity_poly.pdbx_seq_one_letter_code
_entity_poly.pdbx_strand_id
1 'polypeptide(L)'
;MHSSLNPLATRRRAPGFTLVELMIAVAVVAILTSIALPSYALYVKKSRRGAAESALMDIAQREQQYLLDARAYAPNLATLSTSVSTDVTSYYTIQICQTTTPCAAPGGTPPTFAVIATPIAGTAQARIGAHAAPRRARGFTMTELVVTLAVAAVLATVAVPSFNAMIATQRARTYASALYATLAKARSQAITLNANVTLRPKAGGWQTGWQLLDANNNVLDDYTAATGINVPGPPATVIYRSSGRLPAGAAPMFQINTTSGSTMIHQCVSVDLSGRPYMQATPTC
;
A
#
# COMPACT_ATOMS: atom_id res chain seq x y z
N MET A 1 54.89 -33.26 51.83
CA MET A 1 53.98 -32.17 52.23
C MET A 1 53.40 -31.55 50.98
N HIS A 2 52.06 -31.52 50.91
CA HIS A 2 51.15 -30.66 50.15
C HIS A 2 51.61 -30.01 48.83
N SER A 3 50.83 -30.23 47.77
CA SER A 3 50.09 -29.15 47.08
C SER A 3 49.25 -29.69 45.91
N SER A 4 47.97 -30.00 46.15
CA SER A 4 46.96 -30.11 45.09
C SER A 4 46.20 -28.78 44.99
N LEU A 5 46.43 -28.01 43.93
CA LEU A 5 45.66 -26.81 43.62
C LEU A 5 44.35 -27.21 42.94
N ASN A 6 43.24 -26.93 43.62
CA ASN A 6 41.89 -27.11 43.12
C ASN A 6 41.50 -25.82 42.37
N PRO A 7 41.16 -25.86 41.06
CA PRO A 7 40.70 -24.67 40.35
C PRO A 7 39.25 -24.36 40.75
N LEU A 8 39.04 -23.18 41.32
CA LEU A 8 37.71 -22.67 41.67
C LEU A 8 36.89 -22.44 40.40
N ALA A 9 35.95 -23.35 40.12
CA ALA A 9 34.92 -23.15 39.14
C ALA A 9 34.00 -21.99 39.59
N THR A 10 34.12 -20.83 38.94
CA THR A 10 33.25 -19.68 39.14
C THR A 10 31.87 -19.99 38.57
N ARG A 11 30.89 -20.24 39.45
CA ARG A 11 29.47 -20.29 39.08
C ARG A 11 29.07 -18.93 38.48
N ARG A 12 28.93 -18.87 37.15
CA ARG A 12 28.21 -17.78 36.48
C ARG A 12 26.78 -17.76 37.02
N ARG A 13 26.38 -16.66 37.67
CA ARG A 13 24.99 -16.41 38.01
C ARG A 13 24.21 -16.25 36.70
N ALA A 14 23.20 -17.08 36.49
CA ALA A 14 22.26 -16.88 35.40
C ALA A 14 21.51 -15.54 35.65
N PRO A 15 21.39 -14.66 34.65
CA PRO A 15 20.60 -13.44 34.81
C PRO A 15 19.13 -13.82 35.05
N GLY A 16 18.56 -13.32 36.15
CA GLY A 16 17.13 -13.44 36.42
C GLY A 16 16.34 -12.33 35.71
N PHE A 17 15.10 -12.62 35.30
CA PHE A 17 14.20 -11.66 34.69
C PHE A 17 13.80 -10.57 35.68
N THR A 18 13.73 -9.31 35.22
CA THR A 18 13.24 -8.20 36.05
C THR A 18 11.71 -8.19 36.05
N LEU A 19 11.08 -7.72 37.15
CA LEU A 19 9.62 -7.57 37.21
C LEU A 19 9.07 -6.66 36.10
N VAL A 20 9.83 -5.63 35.73
CA VAL A 20 9.46 -4.69 34.67
C VAL A 20 9.45 -5.37 33.30
N GLU A 21 10.43 -6.24 33.03
CA GLU A 21 10.50 -7.01 31.77
C GLU A 21 9.32 -7.96 31.62
N LEU A 22 8.90 -8.61 32.71
CA LEU A 22 7.73 -9.47 32.71
C LEU A 22 6.43 -8.66 32.48
N MET A 23 6.29 -7.50 33.09
CA MET A 23 5.12 -6.63 32.86
C MET A 23 5.02 -6.18 31.40
N ILE A 24 6.15 -5.77 30.79
CA ILE A 24 6.17 -5.37 29.38
C ILE A 24 5.83 -6.56 28.48
N ALA A 25 6.39 -7.75 28.74
CA ALA A 25 6.11 -8.95 27.97
C ALA A 25 4.63 -9.33 28.01
N VAL A 26 4.01 -9.34 29.20
CA VAL A 26 2.58 -9.66 29.35
C VAL A 26 1.69 -8.60 28.70
N ALA A 27 2.05 -7.31 28.81
CA ALA A 27 1.31 -6.23 28.16
C ALA A 27 1.31 -6.35 26.63
N VAL A 28 2.47 -6.66 26.03
CA VAL A 28 2.59 -6.89 24.58
C VAL A 28 1.78 -8.11 24.15
N VAL A 29 1.88 -9.22 24.90
CA VAL A 29 1.09 -10.43 24.60
C VAL A 29 -0.40 -10.13 24.67
N ALA A 30 -0.89 -9.42 25.70
CA ALA A 30 -2.31 -9.07 25.82
C ALA A 30 -2.81 -8.25 24.63
N ILE A 31 -2.02 -7.27 24.17
CA ILE A 31 -2.35 -6.46 22.98
C ILE A 31 -2.41 -7.35 21.73
N LEU A 32 -1.40 -8.19 21.49
CA LEU A 32 -1.35 -9.06 20.33
C LEU A 32 -2.50 -10.09 20.33
N THR A 33 -2.76 -10.72 21.48
CA THR A 33 -3.83 -11.71 21.65
C THR A 33 -5.21 -11.11 21.40
N SER A 34 -5.44 -9.84 21.76
CA SER A 34 -6.71 -9.16 21.52
C SER A 34 -7.08 -9.05 20.02
N ILE A 35 -6.08 -8.95 19.15
CA ILE A 35 -6.24 -8.87 17.70
C ILE A 35 -6.19 -10.28 17.06
N ALA A 36 -5.32 -11.16 17.56
CA ALA A 36 -5.07 -12.47 16.99
C ALA A 36 -6.19 -13.49 17.24
N LEU A 37 -6.81 -13.51 18.42
CA LEU A 37 -7.87 -14.47 18.73
C LEU A 37 -9.10 -14.35 17.82
N PRO A 38 -9.68 -13.15 17.58
CA PRO A 38 -10.85 -13.06 16.72
C PRO A 38 -10.54 -13.44 15.27
N SER A 39 -9.34 -13.12 14.76
CA SER A 39 -8.95 -13.46 13.39
C SER A 39 -8.74 -14.96 13.21
N TYR A 40 -8.06 -15.63 14.15
CA TYR A 40 -7.88 -17.08 14.14
C TYR A 40 -9.21 -17.83 14.23
N ALA A 41 -10.14 -17.38 15.08
CA ALA A 41 -11.46 -17.98 15.20
C ALA A 41 -12.27 -17.90 13.88
N LEU A 42 -12.18 -16.78 13.16
CA LEU A 42 -12.81 -16.63 11.85
C LEU A 42 -12.14 -17.50 10.78
N TYR A 43 -10.81 -17.61 10.82
CA TYR A 43 -10.05 -18.47 9.89
C TYR A 43 -10.44 -19.95 10.04
N VAL A 44 -10.43 -20.47 11.26
CA VAL A 44 -10.85 -21.87 11.55
C VAL A 44 -12.30 -22.09 11.15
N LYS A 45 -13.17 -21.08 11.37
CA LYS A 45 -14.57 -21.16 10.94
C LYS A 45 -14.70 -21.34 9.43
N LYS A 46 -13.98 -20.52 8.66
CA LYS A 46 -13.97 -20.57 7.19
C LYS A 46 -13.37 -21.88 6.67
N SER A 47 -12.27 -22.33 7.26
CA SER A 47 -11.62 -23.59 6.91
C SER A 47 -12.57 -24.79 7.06
N ARG A 48 -13.26 -24.91 8.20
CA ARG A 48 -14.23 -25.98 8.45
C ARG A 48 -15.47 -25.91 7.55
N ARG A 49 -15.88 -24.70 7.11
CA ARG A 49 -16.93 -24.56 6.08
C ARG A 49 -16.47 -25.10 4.73
N GLY A 50 -15.21 -24.87 4.36
CA GLY A 50 -14.62 -25.47 3.17
C GLY A 50 -14.61 -27.00 3.23
N ALA A 51 -14.32 -27.58 4.40
CA ALA A 51 -14.40 -29.04 4.58
C ALA A 51 -15.84 -29.57 4.40
N ALA A 52 -16.85 -28.89 4.94
CA ALA A 52 -18.24 -29.25 4.71
C ALA A 52 -18.64 -29.13 3.24
N GLU A 53 -18.20 -28.08 2.53
CA GLU A 53 -18.42 -27.90 1.09
C GLU A 53 -17.81 -29.04 0.27
N SER A 54 -16.57 -29.46 0.58
CA SER A 54 -15.95 -30.60 -0.09
C SER A 54 -16.71 -31.91 0.13
N ALA A 55 -17.26 -32.13 1.34
CA ALA A 55 -18.07 -33.30 1.63
C ALA A 55 -19.40 -33.29 0.87
N LEU A 56 -20.04 -32.12 0.72
CA LEU A 56 -21.26 -31.98 -0.08
C LEU A 56 -21.00 -32.24 -1.57
N MET A 57 -19.84 -31.83 -2.10
CA MET A 57 -19.46 -32.11 -3.48
C MET A 57 -19.22 -33.61 -3.73
N ASP A 58 -18.55 -34.32 -2.81
CA ASP A 58 -18.39 -35.78 -2.91
C ASP A 58 -19.74 -36.50 -2.92
N ILE A 59 -20.67 -36.09 -2.04
CA ILE A 59 -22.02 -36.66 -2.00
C ILE A 59 -22.77 -36.36 -3.30
N ALA A 60 -22.68 -35.13 -3.83
CA ALA A 60 -23.33 -34.76 -5.08
C ALA A 60 -22.81 -35.59 -6.27
N GLN A 61 -21.52 -35.88 -6.34
CA GLN A 61 -20.95 -36.74 -7.38
C GLN A 61 -21.45 -38.18 -7.25
N ARG A 62 -21.59 -38.70 -6.04
CA ARG A 62 -22.12 -40.05 -5.79
C ARG A 62 -23.62 -40.15 -6.08
N GLU A 63 -24.39 -39.10 -5.82
CA GLU A 63 -25.79 -39.00 -6.23
C GLU A 63 -25.94 -39.08 -7.76
N GLN A 64 -25.07 -38.40 -8.51
CA GLN A 64 -25.04 -38.50 -9.97
C GLN A 64 -24.70 -39.92 -10.44
N GLN A 65 -23.75 -40.59 -9.79
CA GLN A 65 -23.42 -41.98 -10.10
C GLN A 65 -24.61 -42.91 -9.82
N TYR A 66 -25.24 -42.76 -8.65
CA TYR A 66 -26.39 -43.58 -8.25
C TYR A 66 -27.60 -43.39 -9.18
N LEU A 67 -27.80 -42.17 -9.71
CA LEU A 67 -28.84 -41.91 -10.71
C LEU A 67 -28.65 -42.74 -11.99
N LEU A 68 -27.41 -42.94 -12.44
CA LEU A 68 -27.12 -43.74 -13.63
C LEU A 68 -27.47 -45.22 -13.41
N ASP A 69 -27.25 -45.72 -12.19
CA ASP A 69 -27.43 -47.14 -11.85
C ASP A 69 -28.89 -47.47 -11.50
N ALA A 70 -29.53 -46.65 -10.66
CA ALA A 70 -30.85 -46.92 -10.08
C ALA A 70 -31.99 -46.09 -10.69
N ARG A 71 -31.68 -45.16 -11.62
CA ARG A 71 -32.64 -44.19 -12.21
C ARG A 71 -33.39 -43.35 -11.18
N ALA A 72 -32.85 -43.23 -9.98
CA ALA A 72 -33.35 -42.39 -8.89
C ALA A 72 -32.17 -41.84 -8.10
N TYR A 73 -32.35 -40.73 -7.39
CA TYR A 73 -31.41 -40.28 -6.38
C TYR A 73 -31.61 -41.06 -5.09
N ALA A 74 -30.54 -41.18 -4.30
CA ALA A 74 -30.59 -42.00 -3.11
C ALA A 74 -31.27 -41.26 -1.95
N PRO A 75 -31.98 -41.97 -1.07
CA PRO A 75 -32.72 -41.35 0.02
C PRO A 75 -31.83 -40.94 1.20
N ASN A 76 -30.65 -41.52 1.35
CA ASN A 76 -29.76 -41.29 2.49
C ASN A 76 -28.29 -41.65 2.20
N LEU A 77 -27.40 -41.26 3.13
CA LEU A 77 -25.97 -41.50 3.02
C LEU A 77 -25.60 -43.00 3.08
N ALA A 78 -26.42 -43.80 3.77
CA ALA A 78 -26.18 -45.25 3.88
C ALA A 78 -26.38 -45.95 2.53
N THR A 79 -27.38 -45.54 1.75
CA THR A 79 -27.58 -46.03 0.37
C THR A 79 -26.45 -45.63 -0.58
N LEU A 80 -25.77 -44.51 -0.32
CA LEU A 80 -24.58 -44.07 -1.07
C LEU A 80 -23.29 -44.82 -0.69
N SER A 81 -23.32 -45.67 0.35
CA SER A 81 -22.13 -46.31 0.93
C SER A 81 -20.98 -45.32 1.18
N THR A 82 -21.29 -44.08 1.54
CA THR A 82 -20.31 -43.02 1.79
C THR A 82 -20.23 -42.69 3.28
N SER A 83 -19.01 -42.41 3.75
CA SER A 83 -18.73 -42.00 5.12
C SER A 83 -18.12 -40.60 5.11
N VAL A 84 -18.71 -39.67 5.84
CA VAL A 84 -18.20 -38.31 5.98
C VAL A 84 -17.14 -38.28 7.09
N SER A 85 -16.03 -37.58 6.85
CA SER A 85 -14.94 -37.45 7.85
C SER A 85 -15.44 -36.92 9.19
N THR A 86 -14.83 -37.41 10.28
CA THR A 86 -15.09 -36.97 11.66
C THR A 86 -14.84 -35.49 11.87
N ASP A 87 -13.95 -34.88 11.07
CA ASP A 87 -13.68 -33.44 11.09
C ASP A 87 -14.88 -32.59 10.67
N VAL A 88 -15.76 -33.13 9.82
CA VAL A 88 -17.00 -32.47 9.39
C VAL A 88 -18.13 -32.83 10.34
N THR A 89 -18.28 -34.11 10.70
CA THR A 89 -19.39 -34.57 11.55
C THR A 89 -19.31 -34.07 12.99
N SER A 90 -18.13 -33.65 13.46
CA SER A 90 -17.95 -32.96 14.75
C SER A 90 -18.61 -31.58 14.82
N TYR A 91 -18.87 -30.94 13.68
CA TYR A 91 -19.42 -29.57 13.62
C TYR A 91 -20.69 -29.45 12.77
N TYR A 92 -20.98 -30.42 11.92
CA TYR A 92 -22.11 -30.43 11.00
C TYR A 92 -22.82 -31.77 11.00
N THR A 93 -24.15 -31.73 10.98
CA THR A 93 -24.99 -32.86 10.58
C THR A 93 -25.23 -32.79 9.08
N ILE A 94 -24.85 -33.83 8.35
CA ILE A 94 -25.07 -33.95 6.90
C ILE A 94 -26.30 -34.81 6.66
N GLN A 95 -27.23 -34.33 5.85
CA GLN A 95 -28.45 -35.06 5.51
C GLN A 95 -28.83 -34.81 4.05
N ILE A 96 -29.21 -35.88 3.34
CA ILE A 96 -29.91 -35.80 2.04
C ILE A 96 -31.40 -35.56 2.33
N CYS A 97 -31.96 -34.50 1.77
CA CYS A 97 -33.36 -34.14 1.98
C CYS A 97 -34.27 -34.92 1.03
N GLN A 98 -35.31 -35.53 1.59
CA GLN A 98 -36.37 -36.23 0.85
C GLN A 98 -37.77 -35.63 1.13
N THR A 99 -37.95 -34.91 2.25
CA THR A 99 -39.20 -34.22 2.65
C THR A 99 -38.90 -32.85 3.27
N THR A 100 -39.94 -32.05 3.57
CA THR A 100 -39.86 -30.58 3.64
C THR A 100 -39.77 -29.90 5.01
N THR A 101 -39.52 -30.54 6.16
CA THR A 101 -39.35 -29.75 7.42
C THR A 101 -38.63 -30.46 8.57
N PRO A 102 -37.62 -29.84 9.21
CA PRO A 102 -36.45 -29.18 8.62
C PRO A 102 -35.67 -30.19 7.73
N CYS A 103 -34.75 -29.71 6.88
CA CYS A 103 -34.44 -30.32 5.56
C CYS A 103 -35.60 -30.08 4.57
N ALA A 104 -35.32 -29.54 3.37
CA ALA A 104 -36.28 -29.45 2.28
C ALA A 104 -35.64 -29.08 0.92
N ALA A 105 -35.63 -30.00 -0.04
CA ALA A 105 -36.13 -29.81 -1.40
C ALA A 105 -36.53 -31.20 -1.90
N PRO A 106 -37.73 -31.36 -2.49
CA PRO A 106 -37.88 -30.97 -3.89
C PRO A 106 -39.16 -30.15 -4.19
N GLY A 107 -38.98 -29.09 -5.00
CA GLY A 107 -40.04 -28.49 -5.81
C GLY A 107 -39.51 -28.36 -7.24
N GLY A 108 -40.07 -29.13 -8.17
CA GLY A 108 -39.65 -29.24 -9.58
C GLY A 108 -39.86 -30.66 -10.13
N THR A 109 -39.90 -30.81 -11.46
CA THR A 109 -40.11 -32.10 -12.15
C THR A 109 -38.93 -33.08 -11.92
N PRO A 110 -39.18 -34.40 -11.74
CA PRO A 110 -38.16 -35.38 -11.33
C PRO A 110 -37.03 -35.65 -12.34
N PRO A 111 -35.89 -36.20 -11.90
CA PRO A 111 -35.44 -36.35 -10.50
C PRO A 111 -34.55 -35.16 -10.05
N THR A 112 -34.71 -34.72 -8.81
CA THR A 112 -33.86 -33.71 -8.14
C THR A 112 -33.46 -34.18 -6.74
N PHE A 113 -32.34 -33.69 -6.20
CA PHE A 113 -31.90 -33.97 -4.84
C PHE A 113 -31.41 -32.70 -4.15
N ALA A 114 -31.40 -32.71 -2.82
CA ALA A 114 -30.75 -31.69 -2.01
C ALA A 114 -29.97 -32.33 -0.87
N VAL A 115 -28.79 -31.78 -0.57
CA VAL A 115 -27.96 -32.20 0.56
C VAL A 115 -27.65 -30.96 1.39
N ILE A 116 -27.85 -31.05 2.70
CA ILE A 116 -27.66 -29.93 3.62
C ILE A 116 -26.65 -30.32 4.69
N ALA A 117 -25.69 -29.43 4.92
CA ALA A 117 -24.81 -29.44 6.09
C ALA A 117 -25.36 -28.45 7.13
N THR A 118 -26.06 -28.95 8.15
CA THR A 118 -26.58 -28.13 9.25
C THR A 118 -25.55 -28.04 10.38
N PRO A 119 -25.13 -26.84 10.82
CA PRO A 119 -24.16 -26.73 11.90
C PRO A 119 -24.77 -27.17 13.23
N ILE A 120 -24.03 -27.97 14.01
CA ILE A 120 -24.47 -28.48 15.31
C ILE A 120 -24.57 -27.33 16.32
N ALA A 121 -25.70 -27.22 17.01
CA ALA A 121 -25.95 -26.21 18.03
C ALA A 121 -24.87 -26.25 19.12
N GLY A 122 -24.45 -25.08 19.61
CA GLY A 122 -23.38 -24.96 20.61
C GLY A 122 -21.96 -25.03 20.05
N THR A 123 -21.78 -25.33 18.76
CA THR A 123 -20.47 -25.23 18.12
C THR A 123 -20.18 -23.83 17.57
N ALA A 124 -18.90 -23.49 17.37
CA ALA A 124 -18.48 -22.24 16.73
C ALA A 124 -19.05 -22.05 15.29
N GLN A 125 -19.52 -23.15 14.67
CA GLN A 125 -20.18 -23.13 13.37
C GLN A 125 -21.64 -22.69 13.43
N ALA A 126 -22.35 -23.08 14.50
CA ALA A 126 -23.72 -22.67 14.77
C ALA A 126 -23.75 -21.21 15.24
N ARG A 127 -23.74 -20.28 14.28
CA ARG A 127 -24.24 -18.94 14.56
C ARG A 127 -25.75 -18.97 14.32
N ILE A 128 -26.51 -18.71 15.39
CA ILE A 128 -27.97 -18.66 15.42
C ILE A 128 -28.50 -17.82 14.25
N GLY A 129 -29.08 -18.52 13.26
CA GLY A 129 -29.92 -17.95 12.23
C GLY A 129 -31.38 -18.07 12.65
N ALA A 130 -31.79 -17.23 13.59
CA ALA A 130 -33.18 -16.81 13.82
C ALA A 130 -33.10 -15.61 14.77
N HIS A 131 -33.26 -14.40 14.23
CA HIS A 131 -33.15 -13.12 14.95
C HIS A 131 -31.80 -12.87 15.65
N ALA A 132 -30.72 -12.84 14.87
CA ALA A 132 -29.63 -11.95 15.25
C ALA A 132 -30.16 -10.51 15.14
N ALA A 133 -30.69 -9.96 16.23
CA ALA A 133 -30.78 -8.52 16.40
C ALA A 133 -29.47 -7.92 15.88
N PRO A 134 -29.48 -6.84 15.09
CA PRO A 134 -28.24 -6.21 14.67
C PRO A 134 -27.44 -6.04 15.95
N ARG A 135 -26.28 -6.73 16.05
CA ARG A 135 -25.28 -6.35 17.03
C ARG A 135 -25.14 -4.87 16.76
N ARG A 136 -25.67 -4.02 17.66
CA ARG A 136 -25.44 -2.57 17.60
C ARG A 136 -23.96 -2.49 17.30
N ALA A 137 -23.62 -2.01 16.10
CA ALA A 137 -22.25 -1.72 15.78
C ALA A 137 -21.79 -0.90 16.99
N ARG A 138 -20.83 -1.41 17.74
CA ARG A 138 -20.27 -0.66 18.86
C ARG A 138 -19.66 0.56 18.18
N GLY A 139 -20.42 1.65 18.17
CA GLY A 139 -19.90 2.94 17.77
C GLY A 139 -18.73 3.25 18.69
N PHE A 140 -17.74 3.94 18.15
CA PHE A 140 -16.65 4.49 18.95
C PHE A 140 -17.24 5.24 20.14
N THR A 141 -16.75 4.96 21.33
CA THR A 141 -17.20 5.69 22.53
C THR A 141 -16.85 7.17 22.34
N MET A 142 -17.66 8.09 22.90
CA MET A 142 -17.34 9.53 22.78
C MET A 142 -15.92 9.84 23.27
N THR A 143 -15.45 9.13 24.30
CA THR A 143 -14.07 9.24 24.80
C THR A 143 -13.02 8.73 23.82
N GLU A 144 -13.28 7.63 23.12
CA GLU A 144 -12.36 7.08 22.11
C GLU A 144 -12.27 8.00 20.88
N LEU A 145 -13.38 8.60 20.46
CA LEU A 145 -13.37 9.58 19.38
C LEU A 145 -12.61 10.85 19.78
N VAL A 146 -12.77 11.31 21.03
CA VAL A 146 -12.02 12.47 21.54
C VAL A 146 -10.53 12.16 21.67
N VAL A 147 -10.15 10.99 22.19
CA VAL A 147 -8.73 10.61 22.33
C VAL A 147 -8.06 10.41 20.98
N THR A 148 -8.73 9.74 20.03
CA THR A 148 -8.18 9.54 18.68
C THR A 148 -8.02 10.85 17.92
N LEU A 149 -9.00 11.76 18.00
CA LEU A 149 -8.88 13.09 17.40
C LEU A 149 -7.83 13.95 18.11
N ALA A 150 -7.70 13.88 19.43
CA ALA A 150 -6.67 14.62 20.17
C ALA A 150 -5.26 14.16 19.74
N VAL A 151 -5.03 12.85 19.67
CA VAL A 151 -3.74 12.31 19.20
C VAL A 151 -3.51 12.64 17.73
N ALA A 152 -4.53 12.52 16.88
CA ALA A 152 -4.41 12.87 15.46
C ALA A 152 -4.09 14.36 15.24
N ALA A 153 -4.68 15.26 16.02
CA ALA A 153 -4.39 16.69 15.96
C ALA A 153 -2.93 16.99 16.36
N VAL A 154 -2.45 16.41 17.46
CA VAL A 154 -1.05 16.55 17.89
C VAL A 154 -0.10 16.04 16.81
N LEU A 155 -0.35 14.85 16.25
CA LEU A 155 0.48 14.29 15.18
C LEU A 155 0.44 15.14 13.90
N ALA A 156 -0.72 15.67 13.53
CA ALA A 156 -0.87 16.52 12.34
C ALA A 156 -0.04 17.81 12.45
N THR A 157 0.04 18.43 13.64
CA THR A 157 0.85 19.64 13.84
C THR A 157 2.34 19.44 13.60
N VAL A 158 2.86 18.23 13.88
CA VAL A 158 4.26 17.89 13.63
C VAL A 158 4.46 17.41 12.19
N ALA A 159 3.52 16.64 11.65
CA ALA A 159 3.65 16.00 10.35
C ALA A 159 3.45 16.96 9.16
N VAL A 160 2.43 17.82 9.21
CA VAL A 160 2.09 18.74 8.11
C VAL A 160 3.24 19.69 7.72
N PRO A 161 3.93 20.39 8.64
CA PRO A 161 5.05 21.25 8.25
C PRO A 161 6.21 20.46 7.61
N SER A 162 6.44 19.22 8.06
CA SER A 162 7.46 18.33 7.49
C SER A 162 7.13 17.92 6.05
N PHE A 163 5.88 17.54 5.78
CA PHE A 163 5.43 17.22 4.42
C PHE A 163 5.50 18.44 3.48
N ASN A 164 5.15 19.64 3.97
CA ASN A 164 5.27 20.87 3.17
C ASN A 164 6.73 21.15 2.77
N ALA A 165 7.68 20.98 3.69
CA ALA A 165 9.10 21.17 3.42
C ALA A 165 9.65 20.13 2.43
N MET A 166 9.23 18.86 2.58
CA MET A 166 9.59 17.78 1.67
C MET A 166 9.06 18.05 0.26
N ILE A 167 7.79 18.44 0.12
CA ILE A 167 7.16 18.74 -1.17
C ILE A 167 7.84 19.94 -1.84
N ALA A 168 8.11 21.02 -1.09
CA ALA A 168 8.80 22.19 -1.62
C ALA A 168 10.19 21.85 -2.16
N THR A 169 10.93 20.99 -1.44
CA THR A 169 12.26 20.51 -1.85
C THR A 169 12.18 19.65 -3.11
N GLN A 170 11.22 18.73 -3.19
CA GLN A 170 11.04 17.88 -4.37
C GLN A 170 10.66 18.71 -5.61
N ARG A 171 9.77 19.69 -5.47
CA ARG A 171 9.41 20.60 -6.57
C ARG A 171 10.62 21.36 -7.11
N ALA A 172 11.45 21.93 -6.23
CA ALA A 172 12.66 22.65 -6.62
C ALA A 172 13.65 21.74 -7.37
N ARG A 173 13.88 20.52 -6.86
CA ARG A 173 14.78 19.54 -7.49
C ARG A 173 14.26 19.08 -8.85
N THR A 174 12.98 18.74 -8.96
CA THR A 174 12.37 18.32 -10.23
C THR A 174 12.48 19.42 -11.28
N TYR A 175 12.14 20.67 -10.92
CA TYR A 175 12.28 21.81 -11.82
C TYR A 175 13.74 22.02 -12.25
N ALA A 176 14.69 22.00 -11.31
CA ALA A 176 16.11 22.19 -11.59
C ALA A 176 16.65 21.08 -12.50
N SER A 177 16.27 19.82 -12.26
CA SER A 177 16.67 18.68 -13.09
C SER A 177 16.08 18.75 -14.50
N ALA A 178 14.82 19.16 -14.64
CA ALA A 178 14.17 19.38 -15.93
C ALA A 178 14.87 20.50 -16.70
N LEU A 179 15.20 21.62 -16.05
CA LEU A 179 15.90 22.74 -16.68
C LEU A 179 17.32 22.35 -17.12
N TYR A 180 18.04 21.60 -16.29
CA TYR A 180 19.36 21.04 -16.67
C TYR A 180 19.25 20.17 -17.93
N ALA A 181 18.26 19.27 -17.96
CA ALA A 181 18.04 18.38 -19.10
C ALA A 181 17.66 19.15 -20.37
N THR A 182 16.80 20.17 -20.28
CA THR A 182 16.41 20.97 -21.44
C THR A 182 17.54 21.86 -21.95
N LEU A 183 18.42 22.37 -21.08
CA LEU A 183 19.64 23.08 -21.49
C LEU A 183 20.62 22.15 -22.21
N ALA A 184 20.82 20.93 -21.70
CA ALA A 184 21.65 19.92 -22.38
C ALA A 184 21.07 19.52 -23.74
N LYS A 185 19.74 19.36 -23.82
CA LYS A 185 19.01 19.11 -25.08
C LYS A 185 19.13 20.29 -26.04
N ALA A 186 18.98 21.53 -25.56
CA ALA A 186 19.11 22.73 -26.38
C ALA A 186 20.48 22.80 -27.06
N ARG A 187 21.54 22.53 -26.30
CA ARG A 187 22.91 22.47 -26.82
C ARG A 187 23.08 21.40 -27.88
N SER A 188 22.62 20.17 -27.61
CA SER A 188 22.78 19.08 -28.58
C SER A 188 22.00 19.36 -29.85
N GLN A 189 20.77 19.88 -29.74
CA GLN A 189 19.96 20.29 -30.89
C GLN A 189 20.62 21.40 -31.71
N ALA A 190 21.24 22.41 -31.07
CA ALA A 190 21.93 23.47 -31.79
C ALA A 190 23.10 22.94 -32.64
N ILE A 191 23.86 21.98 -32.10
CA ILE A 191 24.96 21.33 -32.80
C ILE A 191 24.44 20.44 -33.94
N THR A 192 23.44 19.60 -33.67
CA THR A 192 22.89 18.66 -34.65
C THR A 192 22.18 19.35 -35.80
N LEU A 193 21.45 20.43 -35.52
CA LEU A 193 20.74 21.21 -36.55
C LEU A 193 21.64 22.24 -37.24
N ASN A 194 22.89 22.39 -36.78
CA ASN A 194 23.83 23.44 -37.21
C ASN A 194 23.15 24.83 -37.23
N ALA A 195 22.29 25.10 -36.27
CA ALA A 195 21.43 26.28 -36.20
C ALA A 195 21.27 26.77 -34.77
N ASN A 196 20.83 28.01 -34.59
CA ASN A 196 20.57 28.54 -33.26
C ASN A 196 19.32 27.88 -32.66
N VAL A 197 19.41 27.51 -31.38
CA VAL A 197 18.28 26.97 -30.62
C VAL A 197 18.03 27.87 -29.41
N THR A 198 16.78 28.21 -29.17
CA THR A 198 16.37 29.25 -28.24
C THR A 198 15.49 28.67 -27.14
N LEU A 199 15.90 28.82 -25.88
CA LEU A 199 15.12 28.49 -24.69
C LEU A 199 14.46 29.77 -24.15
N ARG A 200 13.14 29.84 -24.22
CA ARG A 200 12.34 31.03 -23.87
C ARG A 200 11.36 30.70 -22.73
N PRO A 201 11.19 31.58 -21.73
CA PRO A 201 10.16 31.40 -20.70
C PRO A 201 8.76 31.52 -21.32
N LYS A 202 7.78 30.88 -20.68
CA LYS A 202 6.37 31.04 -21.06
C LYS A 202 5.80 32.38 -20.61
N ALA A 203 4.59 32.69 -21.06
CA ALA A 203 3.80 33.78 -20.51
C ALA A 203 3.70 33.61 -18.99
N GLY A 204 4.04 34.67 -18.24
CA GLY A 204 4.14 34.61 -16.78
C GLY A 204 5.51 34.23 -16.24
N GLY A 205 6.57 34.11 -17.07
CA GLY A 205 7.97 34.00 -16.65
C GLY A 205 8.48 32.57 -16.47
N TRP A 206 9.71 32.41 -15.99
CA TRP A 206 10.32 31.08 -15.80
C TRP A 206 9.55 30.20 -14.81
N GLN A 207 8.91 30.81 -13.80
CA GLN A 207 8.02 30.10 -12.88
C GLN A 207 6.83 29.38 -13.54
N THR A 208 6.42 29.74 -14.77
CA THR A 208 5.34 29.04 -15.49
C THR A 208 5.87 27.95 -16.44
N GLY A 209 7.19 27.87 -16.61
CA GLY A 209 7.87 26.95 -17.50
C GLY A 209 8.51 27.65 -18.70
N TRP A 210 8.89 26.85 -19.70
CA TRP A 210 9.65 27.33 -20.85
C TRP A 210 9.31 26.55 -22.11
N GLN A 211 9.71 27.10 -23.24
CA GLN A 211 9.66 26.47 -24.55
C GLN A 211 11.06 26.46 -25.16
N LEU A 212 11.41 25.36 -25.81
CA LEU A 212 12.60 25.22 -26.62
C LEU A 212 12.20 25.38 -28.08
N LEU A 213 12.81 26.31 -28.79
CA LEU A 213 12.48 26.64 -30.16
C LEU A 213 13.70 26.49 -31.09
N ASP A 214 13.46 26.03 -32.30
CA ASP A 214 14.47 26.07 -33.37
C ASP A 214 14.66 27.50 -33.93
N ALA A 215 15.55 27.65 -34.90
CA ALA A 215 15.81 28.94 -35.57
C ALA A 215 14.60 29.51 -36.32
N ASN A 216 13.60 28.69 -36.65
CA ASN A 216 12.37 29.06 -37.36
C ASN A 216 11.18 29.31 -36.41
N ASN A 217 11.41 29.27 -35.09
CA ASN A 217 10.38 29.35 -34.04
C ASN A 217 9.44 28.14 -33.95
N ASN A 218 9.81 26.97 -34.48
CA ASN A 218 9.08 25.74 -34.21
C ASN A 218 9.41 25.24 -32.81
N VAL A 219 8.41 24.74 -32.09
CA VAL A 219 8.57 24.23 -30.72
C VAL A 219 9.18 22.82 -30.76
N LEU A 220 10.40 22.69 -30.24
CA LEU A 220 11.15 21.43 -30.09
C LEU A 220 10.91 20.76 -28.73
N ASP A 221 10.52 21.53 -27.73
CA ASP A 221 10.17 21.06 -26.39
C ASP A 221 9.30 22.08 -25.68
N ASP A 222 8.40 21.60 -24.84
CA ASP A 222 7.48 22.45 -24.09
C ASP A 222 7.35 21.91 -22.65
N TYR A 223 7.78 22.71 -21.68
CA TYR A 223 7.74 22.36 -20.27
C TYR A 223 6.79 23.27 -19.50
N THR A 224 5.96 22.67 -18.64
CA THR A 224 5.05 23.39 -17.74
C THR A 224 5.48 23.13 -16.29
N ALA A 225 5.72 24.21 -15.55
CA ALA A 225 6.16 24.14 -14.17
C ALA A 225 5.00 23.86 -13.19
N ALA A 226 5.31 23.22 -12.07
CA ALA A 226 4.37 23.05 -10.97
C ALA A 226 4.18 24.38 -10.19
N THR A 227 3.05 24.52 -9.49
CA THR A 227 2.76 25.72 -8.68
C THR A 227 3.68 25.82 -7.45
N GLY A 228 3.89 27.06 -6.96
CA GLY A 228 4.73 27.33 -5.79
C GLY A 228 6.23 27.38 -6.08
N ILE A 229 6.61 27.54 -7.35
CA ILE A 229 7.98 27.79 -7.80
C ILE A 229 8.10 29.28 -8.12
N ASN A 230 9.16 29.91 -7.64
CA ASN A 230 9.52 31.27 -7.96
C ASN A 230 10.94 31.30 -8.54
N VAL A 231 11.12 31.92 -9.70
CA VAL A 231 12.43 32.04 -10.36
C VAL A 231 12.66 33.53 -10.62
N PRO A 232 13.22 34.28 -9.66
CA PRO A 232 13.37 35.72 -9.79
C PRO A 232 14.47 36.08 -10.79
N GLY A 233 14.13 36.95 -11.76
CA GLY A 233 15.11 37.69 -12.56
C GLY A 233 15.87 36.88 -13.63
N PRO A 234 16.76 37.55 -14.40
CA PRO A 234 17.26 37.09 -15.70
C PRO A 234 18.06 35.76 -15.66
N PRO A 235 18.20 35.05 -16.81
CA PRO A 235 18.10 35.54 -18.20
C PRO A 235 16.68 35.62 -18.77
N ALA A 236 16.41 36.55 -19.70
CA ALA A 236 15.12 36.63 -20.39
C ALA A 236 14.89 35.47 -21.38
N THR A 237 15.96 35.00 -22.03
CA THR A 237 15.98 33.89 -22.99
C THR A 237 17.42 33.37 -23.04
N VAL A 238 17.62 32.06 -23.25
CA VAL A 238 18.95 31.46 -23.44
C VAL A 238 19.08 30.97 -24.87
N ILE A 239 20.10 31.41 -25.60
CA ILE A 239 20.30 31.04 -27.01
C ILE A 239 21.59 30.22 -27.12
N TYR A 240 21.50 29.01 -27.66
CA TYR A 240 22.65 28.22 -28.06
C TYR A 240 22.94 28.43 -29.54
N ARG A 241 24.19 28.76 -29.87
CA ARG A 241 24.63 28.83 -31.27
C ARG A 241 24.87 27.45 -31.85
N SER A 242 25.02 27.34 -33.17
CA SER A 242 25.39 26.08 -33.85
C SER A 242 26.68 25.43 -33.32
N SER A 243 27.56 26.20 -32.69
CA SER A 243 28.76 25.70 -32.01
C SER A 243 28.50 25.08 -30.63
N GLY A 244 27.25 25.06 -30.16
CA GLY A 244 26.86 24.60 -28.83
C GLY A 244 27.27 25.55 -27.69
N ARG A 245 27.80 26.73 -28.01
CA ARG A 245 28.19 27.78 -27.05
C ARG A 245 27.13 28.85 -26.94
N LEU A 246 27.16 29.57 -25.82
CA LEU A 246 26.34 30.77 -25.61
C LEU A 246 26.96 31.98 -26.33
N PRO A 247 26.16 32.99 -26.70
CA PRO A 247 26.65 34.31 -27.12
C PRO A 247 27.58 34.93 -26.06
N ALA A 248 28.50 35.80 -26.48
CA ALA A 248 29.33 36.56 -25.55
C ALA A 248 28.44 37.37 -24.57
N GLY A 249 28.63 37.18 -23.27
CA GLY A 249 27.81 37.77 -22.21
C GLY A 249 27.99 37.07 -20.87
N ALA A 250 27.22 37.49 -19.85
CA ALA A 250 27.22 36.83 -18.55
C ALA A 250 26.61 35.42 -18.65
N ALA A 251 27.28 34.44 -18.01
CA ALA A 251 26.77 33.07 -17.86
C ALA A 251 25.38 33.10 -17.19
N PRO A 252 24.35 32.49 -17.80
CA PRO A 252 23.02 32.49 -17.20
C PRO A 252 23.02 31.66 -15.92
N MET A 253 22.40 32.21 -14.88
CA MET A 253 22.17 31.55 -13.59
C MET A 253 20.68 31.60 -13.28
N PHE A 254 20.10 30.43 -13.03
CA PHE A 254 18.72 30.27 -12.62
C PHE A 254 18.66 29.94 -11.14
N GLN A 255 18.15 30.87 -10.34
CA GLN A 255 17.86 30.66 -8.93
C GLN A 255 16.42 30.19 -8.77
N ILE A 256 16.23 28.96 -8.31
CA ILE A 256 14.94 28.30 -8.21
C ILE A 256 14.54 28.25 -6.75
N ASN A 257 13.50 29.01 -6.41
CA ASN A 257 13.04 29.21 -5.05
C ASN A 257 11.70 28.52 -4.84
N THR A 258 11.59 27.77 -3.75
CA THR A 258 10.31 27.30 -3.22
C THR A 258 10.19 27.67 -1.75
N THR A 259 8.98 28.00 -1.31
CA THR A 259 8.70 28.39 0.09
C THR A 259 7.91 27.30 0.80
N SER A 260 8.34 26.91 2.00
CA SER A 260 7.58 26.09 2.94
C SER A 260 7.54 26.79 4.30
N GLY A 261 6.41 27.45 4.60
CA GLY A 261 6.33 28.32 5.78
C GLY A 261 7.30 29.50 5.65
N SER A 262 8.17 29.68 6.65
CA SER A 262 9.26 30.68 6.63
C SER A 262 10.55 30.17 5.99
N THR A 263 10.64 28.89 5.65
CA THR A 263 11.85 28.29 5.07
C THR A 263 11.85 28.45 3.56
N MET A 264 12.91 29.05 3.03
CA MET A 264 13.17 29.18 1.59
C MET A 264 14.14 28.08 1.15
N ILE A 265 13.75 27.27 0.17
CA ILE A 265 14.60 26.25 -0.43
C ILE A 265 15.12 26.79 -1.76
N HIS A 266 16.43 26.70 -1.97
CA HIS A 266 17.11 27.18 -3.16
C HIS A 266 17.74 26.02 -3.93
N GLN A 267 17.65 26.08 -5.26
CA GLN A 267 18.43 25.27 -6.20
C GLN A 267 18.98 26.19 -7.30
N CYS A 268 20.23 25.98 -7.71
CA CYS A 268 20.86 26.81 -8.74
C CYS A 268 21.20 25.96 -9.96
N VAL A 269 20.78 26.40 -11.14
CA VAL A 269 21.20 25.83 -12.42
C VAL A 269 21.91 26.92 -13.21
N SER A 270 23.14 26.64 -13.62
CA SER A 270 23.97 27.61 -14.35
C SER A 270 24.54 26.98 -15.60
N VAL A 271 24.94 27.81 -16.56
CA VAL A 271 25.62 27.37 -17.78
C VAL A 271 26.93 28.12 -17.91
N ASP A 272 28.04 27.41 -18.11
CA ASP A 272 29.32 28.08 -18.38
C ASP A 272 29.35 28.72 -19.79
N LEU A 273 30.37 29.54 -20.07
CA LEU A 273 30.53 30.15 -21.40
C LEU A 273 30.79 29.12 -22.51
N SER A 274 31.18 27.90 -22.15
CA SER A 274 31.32 26.78 -23.09
C SER A 274 29.95 26.16 -23.47
N GLY A 275 28.87 26.63 -22.86
CA GLY A 275 27.50 26.13 -23.02
C GLY A 275 27.20 24.87 -22.21
N ARG A 276 28.02 24.49 -21.24
CA ARG A 276 27.80 23.27 -20.44
C ARG A 276 26.92 23.62 -19.24
N PRO A 277 25.72 23.02 -19.11
CA PRO A 277 24.91 23.20 -17.92
C PRO A 277 25.53 22.45 -16.74
N TYR A 278 25.36 22.99 -15.54
CA TYR A 278 25.72 22.35 -14.28
C TYR A 278 24.77 22.79 -13.17
N MET A 279 24.67 21.97 -12.13
CA MET A 279 23.86 22.25 -10.94
C MET A 279 24.81 22.47 -9.77
N GLN A 280 24.59 23.53 -8.99
CA GLN A 280 25.38 23.81 -7.80
C GLN A 280 24.52 23.59 -6.55
N ALA A 281 25.04 22.80 -5.61
CA ALA A 281 24.39 22.51 -4.34
C ALA A 281 24.90 23.42 -3.21
N THR A 282 25.07 24.72 -3.48
CA THR A 282 25.44 25.69 -2.44
C THR A 282 24.20 26.34 -1.82
N PRO A 283 24.26 26.72 -0.53
CA PRO A 283 23.18 27.44 0.14
C PRO A 283 22.91 28.84 -0.44
N THR A 284 23.82 29.36 -1.25
CA THR A 284 23.66 30.58 -2.03
C THR A 284 23.92 30.29 -3.51
N CYS A 285 23.01 30.75 -4.36
CA CYS A 285 23.36 31.20 -5.70
C CYS A 285 24.00 32.59 -5.55
#